data_AF-A0A8A1MDI1-F1
#
_entry.id   AF-A0A8A1MDI1-F1
#
_cell.length_a   1.000
_cell.length_b   1.000
_cell.length_c   1.000
_cell.angle_alpha   90.00
_cell.angle_beta   90.00
_cell.angle_gamma   90.00
#
_symmetry.space_group_name_H-M   'P 1'
#
loop_
_entity.id
_entity.type
_entity.pdbx_description
1 polymer ?
#
loop_
_entity_poly.entity_id
_entity_poly.type
_entity_poly.pdbx_seq_one_letter_code
_entity_poly.pdbx_strand_id
1 'polypeptide(L)'
;MAHSKRNTSLPHFTAYERSLLRTTWGTQRTRLSRESFLPFSSCRLCLLPARSPVVACATNGDLFCRECAVNDLLAQRKEIKRLEKERELAERDREEGEGRLAEEARERELREFELVSMGLEERKRRLDIDRDRGGEDGNPNGEAARKRRKGFELDEKTMRNIAQEEREKIRKEIERERQAGQAGTIMPRLHS
;
A
#
# COMPACT_ATOMS: atom_id res chain seq x y z
N MET A 1 -13.84 -44.02 -5.78
CA MET A 1 -12.56 -43.52 -6.33
C MET A 1 -11.71 -43.00 -5.18
N ALA A 2 -10.68 -43.73 -4.76
CA ALA A 2 -9.95 -43.44 -3.53
C ALA A 2 -9.02 -42.21 -3.67
N HIS A 3 -9.20 -41.23 -2.80
CA HIS A 3 -8.41 -39.99 -2.71
C HIS A 3 -6.98 -40.21 -2.17
N SER A 4 -6.65 -41.42 -1.70
CA SER A 4 -5.36 -41.77 -1.08
C SER A 4 -4.19 -41.92 -2.05
N LYS A 5 -4.43 -41.81 -3.36
CA LYS A 5 -3.39 -41.87 -4.41
C LYS A 5 -2.96 -40.49 -4.91
N ARG A 6 -3.40 -39.41 -4.26
CA ARG A 6 -3.01 -38.03 -4.61
C ARG A 6 -1.78 -37.63 -3.78
N ASN A 7 -0.80 -37.02 -4.43
CA ASN A 7 0.49 -36.55 -3.87
C ASN A 7 0.33 -35.57 -2.67
N THR A 8 -0.89 -35.11 -2.39
CA THR A 8 -1.20 -34.14 -1.32
C THR A 8 -1.79 -34.76 -0.06
N SER A 9 -2.05 -36.07 -0.01
CA SER A 9 -2.73 -36.70 1.14
C SER A 9 -1.78 -37.21 2.23
N LEU A 10 -0.47 -37.30 1.97
CA LEU A 10 0.53 -37.76 2.93
C LEU A 10 1.35 -36.57 3.46
N PRO A 11 1.64 -36.51 4.78
CA PRO A 11 2.47 -35.46 5.36
C PRO A 11 3.96 -35.59 5.01
N HIS A 12 4.34 -36.63 4.27
CA HIS A 12 5.70 -36.87 3.80
C HIS A 12 5.69 -37.22 2.31
N PHE A 13 6.64 -36.68 1.57
CA PHE A 13 6.86 -37.08 0.19
C PHE A 13 7.46 -38.48 0.12
N THR A 14 6.87 -39.32 -0.71
CA THR A 14 7.42 -40.61 -1.11
C THR A 14 8.70 -40.42 -1.93
N ALA A 15 9.51 -41.48 -2.07
CA ALA A 15 10.74 -41.42 -2.85
C ALA A 15 10.51 -40.99 -4.33
N TYR A 16 9.40 -41.44 -4.93
CA TYR A 16 9.02 -41.08 -6.29
C TYR A 16 8.67 -39.58 -6.42
N GLU A 17 7.91 -39.04 -5.48
CA GLU A 17 7.54 -37.62 -5.48
C GLU A 17 8.75 -36.71 -5.24
N ARG A 18 9.67 -37.11 -4.35
CA ARG A 18 10.96 -36.42 -4.18
C ARG A 18 11.80 -36.45 -5.47
N SER A 19 11.68 -37.53 -6.24
CA SER A 19 12.41 -37.67 -7.51
C SER A 19 11.90 -36.70 -8.59
N LEU A 20 10.58 -36.44 -8.62
CA LEU A 20 9.92 -35.48 -9.51
C LEU A 20 10.24 -34.04 -9.10
N LEU A 21 10.28 -33.76 -7.79
CA LEU A 21 10.58 -32.42 -7.27
C LEU A 21 12.06 -32.04 -7.36
N ARG A 22 12.96 -32.98 -7.64
CA ARG A 22 14.41 -32.74 -7.67
C ARG A 22 14.84 -31.73 -8.74
N THR A 23 14.06 -31.59 -9.81
CA THR A 23 14.29 -30.63 -10.90
C THR A 23 13.63 -29.27 -10.65
N THR A 24 12.81 -29.13 -9.61
CA THR A 24 12.10 -27.88 -9.29
C THR A 24 12.43 -27.34 -7.90
N TRP A 25 12.87 -28.18 -6.97
CA TRP A 25 13.08 -27.84 -5.57
C TRP A 25 14.39 -28.43 -5.02
N GLY A 26 15.07 -27.66 -4.17
CA GLY A 26 16.33 -28.04 -3.52
C GLY A 26 17.58 -27.65 -4.31
N THR A 27 18.74 -28.11 -3.84
CA THR A 27 20.04 -27.82 -4.48
C THR A 27 20.26 -28.73 -5.68
N GLN A 28 20.26 -28.13 -6.87
CA GLN A 28 20.54 -28.84 -8.11
C GLN A 28 22.04 -28.82 -8.41
N ARG A 29 22.59 -30.00 -8.70
CA ARG A 29 23.97 -30.15 -9.16
C ARG A 29 23.94 -30.72 -10.57
N THR A 30 24.27 -29.88 -11.54
CA THR A 30 24.39 -30.26 -12.95
C THR A 30 25.76 -29.86 -13.45
N ARG A 31 26.38 -30.72 -14.28
CA ARG A 31 27.63 -30.39 -14.96
C ARG A 31 27.32 -29.47 -16.14
N LEU A 32 27.71 -28.20 -16.04
CA LEU A 32 27.57 -27.24 -17.13
C LEU A 32 28.64 -27.51 -18.19
N SER A 33 28.22 -27.62 -19.45
CA SER A 33 29.12 -27.76 -20.59
C SER A 33 29.47 -26.37 -21.15
N ARG A 34 30.41 -26.31 -22.10
CA ARG A 34 30.76 -25.05 -22.79
C ARG A 34 29.54 -24.37 -23.43
N GLU A 35 28.58 -25.14 -23.90
CA GLU A 35 27.34 -24.65 -24.54
C GLU A 35 26.40 -23.99 -23.54
N SER A 36 26.57 -24.25 -22.24
CA SER A 36 25.82 -23.57 -21.18
C SER A 36 26.30 -22.15 -20.93
N PHE A 37 27.45 -21.75 -21.50
CA PHE A 37 28.01 -20.42 -21.34
C PHE A 37 27.93 -19.63 -22.65
N LEU A 38 27.70 -18.33 -22.51
CA LEU A 38 27.76 -17.42 -23.64
C LEU A 38 29.22 -17.23 -24.10
N PRO A 39 29.51 -17.29 -25.41
CA PRO A 39 30.86 -17.01 -25.93
C PRO A 39 31.33 -15.59 -25.55
N PHE A 40 32.64 -15.44 -25.31
CA PHE A 40 33.27 -14.19 -24.83
C PHE A 40 32.92 -12.95 -25.66
N SER A 41 32.73 -13.07 -26.98
CA SER A 41 32.44 -11.95 -27.89
C SER A 41 30.96 -11.70 -28.15
N SER A 42 30.06 -12.23 -27.32
CA SER A 42 28.62 -12.10 -27.55
C SER A 42 28.05 -10.85 -26.90
N CYS A 43 27.10 -10.22 -27.58
CA CYS A 43 26.36 -9.10 -27.04
C CYS A 43 25.45 -9.55 -25.89
N ARG A 44 25.46 -8.81 -24.77
CA ARG A 44 24.60 -9.09 -23.61
C ARG A 44 23.12 -8.77 -23.80
N LEU A 45 22.76 -8.02 -24.84
CA LEU A 45 21.36 -7.70 -25.16
C LEU A 45 20.73 -8.71 -26.12
N CYS A 46 21.39 -9.02 -27.24
CA CYS A 46 20.83 -9.94 -28.25
C CYS A 46 21.34 -11.38 -28.14
N LEU A 47 22.34 -11.65 -27.27
CA LEU A 47 22.95 -12.97 -27.04
C LEU A 47 23.60 -13.61 -28.29
N LEU A 48 23.77 -12.83 -29.35
CA LEU A 48 24.50 -13.22 -30.56
C LEU A 48 25.93 -12.66 -30.52
N PRO A 49 26.85 -13.19 -31.35
CA PRO A 49 28.16 -12.58 -31.55
C PRO A 49 28.04 -11.08 -31.86
N ALA A 50 28.75 -10.24 -31.11
CA ALA A 50 28.59 -8.80 -31.16
C ALA A 50 29.04 -8.23 -32.51
N ARG A 51 28.18 -7.42 -33.12
CA ARG A 51 28.47 -6.67 -34.35
C ARG A 51 28.84 -5.23 -33.99
N SER A 52 29.98 -4.74 -34.49
CA SER A 52 30.50 -3.41 -34.12
C SER A 52 30.49 -3.22 -32.59
N PRO A 53 31.29 -4.01 -31.85
CA PRO A 53 31.19 -4.09 -30.40
C PRO A 53 31.47 -2.74 -29.76
N VAL A 54 30.64 -2.41 -28.77
CA VAL A 54 30.83 -1.30 -27.85
C VAL A 54 30.99 -1.91 -26.46
N VAL A 55 32.02 -1.49 -25.74
CA VAL A 55 32.24 -1.90 -24.35
C VAL A 55 31.49 -0.92 -23.45
N ALA A 56 30.56 -1.41 -22.64
CA ALA A 56 29.95 -0.60 -21.59
C ALA A 56 30.66 -0.86 -20.26
N CYS A 57 30.88 0.24 -19.53
CA CYS A 57 31.48 0.29 -18.20
C CYS A 57 32.97 -0.11 -18.13
N ALA A 58 33.78 0.78 -17.53
CA ALA A 58 35.22 0.59 -17.38
C ALA A 58 35.58 -0.54 -16.38
N THR A 59 34.66 -0.94 -15.50
CA THR A 59 34.91 -1.93 -14.44
C THR A 59 34.53 -3.37 -14.81
N ASN A 60 33.42 -3.57 -15.55
CA ASN A 60 32.88 -4.90 -15.84
C ASN A 60 33.14 -5.37 -17.28
N GLY A 61 33.45 -4.45 -18.21
CA GLY A 61 33.86 -4.80 -19.58
C GLY A 61 32.79 -5.53 -20.39
N ASP A 62 31.51 -5.24 -20.17
CA ASP A 62 30.41 -5.91 -20.88
C ASP A 62 30.35 -5.49 -22.35
N LEU A 63 30.12 -6.46 -23.24
CA LEU A 63 30.08 -6.26 -24.69
C LEU A 63 28.65 -6.14 -25.24
N PHE A 64 28.46 -5.16 -26.12
CA PHE A 64 27.18 -4.88 -26.76
C PHE A 64 27.34 -4.61 -28.25
N CYS A 65 26.33 -4.95 -29.06
CA CYS A 65 26.22 -4.37 -30.40
C CYS A 65 25.90 -2.87 -30.25
N ARG A 66 26.49 -2.03 -31.11
CA ARG A 66 26.22 -0.59 -31.13
C ARG A 66 24.73 -0.27 -31.24
N GLU A 67 24.02 -0.96 -32.14
CA GLU A 67 22.58 -0.78 -32.35
C GLU A 67 21.76 -1.17 -31.12
N CYS A 68 22.09 -2.30 -30.47
CA CYS A 68 21.37 -2.78 -29.31
C CYS A 68 21.54 -1.82 -28.14
N ALA A 69 22.76 -1.36 -27.89
CA ALA A 69 23.04 -0.40 -26.81
C ALA A 69 22.28 0.91 -27.01
N VAL A 70 22.27 1.47 -28.23
CA VAL A 70 21.55 2.73 -28.51
C VAL A 70 20.04 2.55 -28.37
N ASN A 71 19.48 1.47 -28.89
CA ASN A 71 18.04 1.21 -28.80
C ASN A 71 17.59 1.00 -27.35
N ASP A 72 18.38 0.29 -26.55
CA ASP A 72 18.11 0.07 -25.13
C ASP A 72 18.13 1.40 -24.36
N LEU A 73 19.13 2.25 -24.57
CA LEU A 73 19.20 3.58 -23.94
C LEU A 73 18.02 4.48 -24.35
N LEU A 74 17.57 4.42 -25.60
CA LEU A 74 16.39 5.17 -26.05
C LEU A 74 15.11 4.65 -25.42
N ALA A 75 14.96 3.33 -25.31
CA ALA A 75 13.82 2.69 -24.67
C ALA A 75 13.77 3.05 -23.17
N GLN A 76 14.90 2.96 -22.46
CA GLN A 76 15.03 3.37 -21.06
C GLN A 76 14.65 4.83 -20.85
N ARG A 77 15.16 5.75 -21.69
CA ARG A 77 14.81 7.18 -21.60
C ARG A 77 13.32 7.43 -21.83
N LYS A 78 12.71 6.72 -22.79
CA LYS A 78 11.27 6.83 -23.04
C LYS A 78 10.45 6.31 -21.86
N GLU A 79 10.88 5.20 -21.27
CA GLU A 79 10.22 4.60 -20.12
C GLU A 79 10.33 5.49 -18.87
N ILE A 80 11.51 6.03 -18.59
CA ILE A 80 11.73 6.99 -17.49
C ILE A 80 10.78 8.17 -17.64
N LYS A 81 10.70 8.79 -18.84
CA LYS A 81 9.79 9.91 -19.08
C LYS A 81 8.31 9.55 -18.89
N ARG A 82 7.92 8.33 -19.26
CA ARG A 82 6.56 7.84 -19.05
C ARG A 82 6.25 7.74 -17.56
N LEU A 83 7.13 7.09 -16.81
CA LEU A 83 7.00 6.93 -15.36
C LEU A 83 7.05 8.26 -14.61
N GLU A 84 7.90 9.20 -15.03
CA GLU A 84 7.95 10.56 -14.48
C GLU A 84 6.60 11.28 -14.66
N LYS A 85 6.01 11.21 -15.85
CA LYS A 85 4.69 11.81 -16.12
C LYS A 85 3.57 11.16 -15.31
N GLU A 86 3.60 9.83 -15.17
CA GLU A 86 2.63 9.11 -14.35
C GLU A 86 2.76 9.49 -12.87
N ARG A 87 3.99 9.66 -12.39
CA ARG A 87 4.26 10.15 -11.03
C ARG A 87 3.78 11.58 -10.81
N GLU A 88 4.07 12.48 -11.75
CA GLU A 88 3.60 13.87 -11.69
C GLU A 88 2.08 13.96 -11.65
N LEU A 89 1.39 13.17 -12.50
CA LEU A 89 -0.07 13.11 -12.50
C LEU A 89 -0.61 12.56 -11.18
N ALA A 90 0.00 11.49 -10.65
CA ALA A 90 -0.41 10.91 -9.38
C ALA A 90 -0.18 11.87 -8.19
N GLU A 91 0.92 12.63 -8.19
CA GLU A 91 1.16 13.67 -7.19
C GLU A 91 0.13 14.79 -7.29
N ARG A 92 -0.18 15.26 -8.50
CA ARG A 92 -1.22 16.25 -8.72
C ARG A 92 -2.61 15.77 -8.27
N ASP A 93 -3.00 14.56 -8.62
CA ASP A 93 -4.29 13.99 -8.20
C ASP A 93 -4.37 13.83 -6.67
N ARG A 94 -3.24 13.52 -6.02
CA ARG A 94 -3.15 13.48 -4.56
C ARG A 94 -3.30 14.87 -3.95
N GLU A 95 -2.61 15.88 -4.46
CA GLU A 95 -2.74 17.27 -3.99
C GLU A 95 -4.16 17.81 -4.18
N GLU A 96 -4.77 17.59 -5.34
CA GLU A 96 -6.16 17.96 -5.62
C GLU A 96 -7.14 17.20 -4.69
N GLY A 97 -6.88 15.92 -4.44
CA GLY A 97 -7.64 15.11 -3.49
C GLY A 97 -7.52 15.59 -2.04
N GLU A 98 -6.31 15.92 -1.59
CA GLU A 98 -6.04 16.48 -0.26
C GLU A 98 -6.66 17.88 -0.11
N GLY A 99 -6.61 18.71 -1.15
CA GLY A 99 -7.26 20.02 -1.17
C GLY A 99 -8.78 19.92 -1.00
N ARG A 100 -9.42 18.99 -1.72
CA ARG A 100 -10.87 18.71 -1.57
C ARG A 100 -11.21 18.21 -0.17
N LEU A 101 -10.43 17.28 0.38
CA LEU A 101 -10.63 16.78 1.74
C LEU A 101 -10.46 17.88 2.80
N ALA A 102 -9.49 18.78 2.61
CA ALA A 102 -9.26 19.91 3.51
C ALA A 102 -10.39 20.95 3.42
N GLU A 103 -10.97 21.18 2.25
CA GLU A 103 -12.15 22.03 2.09
C GLU A 103 -13.39 21.44 2.77
N GLU A 104 -13.66 20.15 2.56
CA GLU A 104 -14.76 19.43 3.22
C GLU A 104 -14.61 19.44 4.76
N ALA A 105 -13.39 19.22 5.26
CA ALA A 105 -13.10 19.31 6.69
C ALA A 105 -13.37 20.72 7.25
N ARG A 106 -12.92 21.78 6.55
CA ARG A 106 -13.19 23.17 6.94
C ARG A 106 -14.68 23.49 6.94
N GLU A 107 -15.44 23.00 5.97
CA GLU A 107 -16.87 23.22 5.91
C GLU A 107 -17.59 22.51 7.08
N ARG A 108 -17.20 21.28 7.41
CA ARG A 108 -17.74 20.53 8.56
C ARG A 108 -17.41 21.22 9.88
N GLU A 109 -16.19 21.72 10.05
CA GLU A 109 -15.76 22.51 11.21
C GLU A 109 -16.60 23.79 11.36
N LEU A 110 -16.83 24.55 10.27
CA LEU A 110 -17.67 25.75 10.29
C LEU A 110 -19.12 25.44 10.67
N ARG A 111 -19.73 24.41 10.08
CA ARG A 111 -21.10 24.00 10.42
C ARG A 111 -21.22 23.59 11.88
N GLU A 112 -20.23 22.88 12.42
CA GLU A 112 -20.21 22.51 13.83
C GLU A 112 -20.10 23.73 14.74
N PHE A 113 -19.22 24.67 14.38
CA PHE A 113 -19.06 25.92 15.10
C PHE A 113 -20.34 26.78 15.08
N GLU A 114 -21.04 26.86 13.95
CA GLU A 114 -22.34 27.54 13.83
C GLU A 114 -23.40 26.88 14.73
N LEU A 115 -23.48 25.55 14.73
CA LEU A 115 -24.42 24.78 15.56
C LEU A 115 -24.18 25.02 17.07
N VAL A 116 -22.90 25.05 17.46
CA VAL A 116 -22.45 25.39 18.82
C VAL A 116 -22.85 26.82 19.19
N SER A 117 -22.56 27.78 18.31
CA SER A 117 -22.84 29.21 18.53
C SER A 117 -24.34 29.51 18.61
N MET A 118 -25.18 28.76 17.89
CA MET A 118 -26.65 28.84 17.98
C MET A 118 -27.23 28.24 19.27
N GLY A 119 -26.39 27.74 20.20
CA GLY A 119 -26.84 27.19 21.48
C GLY A 119 -27.49 25.81 21.39
N LEU A 120 -27.31 25.10 20.27
CA LEU A 120 -27.86 23.74 20.06
C LEU A 120 -26.95 22.63 20.63
N GLU A 121 -25.90 22.99 21.37
CA GLU A 121 -24.96 22.06 22.01
C GLU A 121 -25.66 21.01 22.90
N GLU A 122 -26.72 21.40 23.61
CA GLU A 122 -27.46 20.49 24.49
C GLU A 122 -28.22 19.40 23.72
N ARG A 123 -28.65 19.66 22.48
CA ARG A 123 -29.27 18.65 21.62
C ARG A 123 -28.25 17.67 21.07
N LYS A 124 -27.05 18.13 20.69
CA LYS A 124 -25.97 17.27 20.22
C LYS A 124 -25.46 16.34 21.33
N ARG A 125 -25.22 16.87 22.55
CA ARG A 125 -24.85 16.04 23.72
C ARG A 125 -25.93 15.00 24.08
N ARG A 126 -27.22 15.34 23.96
CA ARG A 126 -28.31 14.35 24.18
C ARG A 126 -28.30 13.23 23.13
N LEU A 127 -28.01 13.56 21.87
CA LEU A 127 -27.94 12.58 20.78
C LEU A 127 -26.68 11.69 20.88
N ASP A 128 -25.54 12.24 21.30
CA ASP A 128 -24.31 11.47 21.51
C ASP A 128 -24.42 10.52 22.73
N ILE A 129 -25.12 10.92 23.79
CA ILE A 129 -25.42 10.07 24.95
C ILE A 129 -26.34 8.89 24.57
N ASP A 130 -27.30 9.09 23.65
CA ASP A 130 -28.17 8.01 23.15
C ASP A 130 -27.41 7.05 22.21
N ARG A 131 -26.38 7.52 21.51
CA ARG A 131 -25.54 6.69 20.62
C ARG A 131 -24.55 5.81 21.39
N ASP A 132 -24.02 6.28 22.52
CA ASP A 132 -23.09 5.54 23.39
C ASP A 132 -23.80 4.52 24.31
N ARG A 133 -25.11 4.69 24.55
CA ARG A 133 -25.93 3.75 25.34
C ARG A 133 -26.41 2.50 24.59
N GLY A 134 -26.09 2.38 23.30
CA GLY A 134 -26.53 1.28 22.44
C GLY A 134 -25.74 -0.03 22.52
N GLY A 135 -24.76 -0.15 23.43
CA GLY A 135 -23.97 -1.36 23.60
C GLY A 135 -23.54 -1.60 25.04
N GLU A 136 -23.84 -2.81 25.53
CA GLU A 136 -23.43 -3.42 26.82
C GLU A 136 -24.28 -3.08 28.07
N ASP A 137 -25.32 -3.89 28.24
CA ASP A 137 -25.88 -4.26 29.55
C ASP A 137 -24.79 -4.94 30.42
N GLY A 138 -24.42 -4.31 31.54
CA GLY A 138 -23.41 -4.86 32.44
C GLY A 138 -23.28 -4.15 33.79
N ASN A 139 -24.17 -4.49 34.72
CA ASN A 139 -24.02 -4.52 36.19
C ASN A 139 -23.42 -3.29 36.94
N PRO A 140 -24.18 -2.56 37.78
CA PRO A 140 -23.67 -1.44 38.56
C PRO A 140 -23.19 -1.93 39.94
N ASN A 141 -21.97 -2.46 40.03
CA ASN A 141 -21.28 -2.48 41.32
C ASN A 141 -19.76 -2.49 41.12
N GLY A 142 -19.17 -1.31 41.23
CA GLY A 142 -17.74 -1.10 41.05
C GLY A 142 -17.36 0.31 41.49
N GLU A 143 -16.86 0.40 42.71
CA GLU A 143 -16.29 1.59 43.35
C GLU A 143 -15.09 2.11 42.54
N ALA A 144 -15.33 3.01 41.59
CA ALA A 144 -14.28 3.59 40.77
C ALA A 144 -13.82 4.93 41.37
N ALA A 145 -12.64 4.89 41.97
CA ALA A 145 -11.89 6.02 42.48
C ALA A 145 -11.95 7.22 41.53
N ARG A 146 -12.49 8.35 42.04
CA ARG A 146 -12.41 9.66 41.40
C ARG A 146 -10.93 10.05 41.25
N LYS A 147 -10.31 9.71 40.12
CA LYS A 147 -9.06 10.33 39.67
C LYS A 147 -9.34 11.83 39.56
N ARG A 148 -8.79 12.59 40.50
CA ARG A 148 -8.77 14.06 40.47
C ARG A 148 -8.27 14.49 39.09
N ARG A 149 -9.14 15.15 38.32
CA ARG A 149 -8.78 15.76 37.05
C ARG A 149 -7.61 16.70 37.33
N LYS A 150 -6.43 16.36 36.82
CA LYS A 150 -5.25 17.23 36.83
C LYS A 150 -5.68 18.54 36.19
N GLY A 151 -5.47 19.66 36.86
CA GLY A 151 -5.91 20.97 36.38
C GLY A 151 -5.45 21.17 34.95
N PHE A 152 -6.40 21.41 34.05
CA PHE A 152 -6.11 21.73 32.68
C PHE A 152 -5.56 23.16 32.68
N GLU A 153 -4.24 23.31 32.55
CA GLU A 153 -3.63 24.61 32.33
C GLU A 153 -3.85 24.98 30.86
N LEU A 154 -4.67 26.03 30.67
CA LEU A 154 -4.94 26.67 29.38
C LEU A 154 -3.67 27.40 28.90
N ASP A 155 -2.68 26.64 28.47
CA ASP A 155 -1.47 27.15 27.82
C ASP A 155 -1.70 27.22 26.29
N GLU A 156 -1.11 28.22 25.65
CA GLU A 156 -1.33 28.47 24.23
C GLU A 156 -0.80 27.31 23.37
N LYS A 157 0.28 26.67 23.81
CA LYS A 157 0.86 25.49 23.14
C LYS A 157 -0.02 24.26 23.28
N THR A 158 -0.62 24.03 24.46
CA THR A 158 -1.51 22.88 24.67
C THR A 158 -2.80 23.02 23.87
N MET A 159 -3.35 24.23 23.79
CA MET A 159 -4.53 24.52 22.95
C MET A 159 -4.27 24.32 21.46
N ARG A 160 -3.09 24.74 20.96
CA ARG A 160 -2.69 24.50 19.56
C ARG A 160 -2.54 23.02 19.25
N ASN A 161 -1.93 22.25 20.15
CA ASN A 161 -1.76 20.81 19.97
C ASN A 161 -3.12 20.08 19.96
N ILE A 162 -4.03 20.43 20.87
CA ILE A 162 -5.38 19.86 20.90
C ILE A 162 -6.15 20.20 19.63
N ALA A 163 -6.07 21.45 19.17
CA ALA A 163 -6.69 21.85 17.91
C ALA A 163 -6.11 21.08 16.71
N GLN A 164 -4.80 20.82 16.68
CA GLN A 164 -4.19 20.00 15.62
C GLN A 164 -4.65 18.53 15.69
N GLU A 165 -4.68 17.94 16.89
CA GLU A 165 -5.13 16.56 17.09
C GLU A 165 -6.60 16.36 16.71
N GLU A 166 -7.49 17.28 17.08
CA GLU A 166 -8.91 17.21 16.71
C GLU A 166 -9.10 17.33 15.19
N ARG A 167 -8.37 18.24 14.53
CA ARG A 167 -8.40 18.37 13.06
C ARG A 167 -7.87 17.11 12.36
N GLU A 168 -6.82 16.49 12.89
CA GLU A 168 -6.33 15.21 12.37
C GLU A 168 -7.31 14.06 12.56
N LYS A 169 -8.01 14.00 13.70
CA LYS A 169 -9.07 13.01 13.95
C LYS A 169 -10.21 13.17 12.97
N ILE A 170 -10.71 14.40 12.78
CA ILE A 170 -11.78 14.71 11.82
C ILE A 170 -11.35 14.32 10.40
N ARG A 171 -10.10 14.66 10.00
CA ARG A 171 -9.55 14.27 8.69
C ARG A 171 -9.53 12.75 8.51
N LYS A 172 -9.08 11.99 9.52
CA LYS A 172 -9.04 10.52 9.49
C LYS A 172 -10.45 9.91 9.47
N GLU A 173 -11.42 10.52 10.12
CA GLU A 173 -12.80 10.04 10.14
C GLU A 173 -13.49 10.25 8.79
N ILE A 174 -13.32 11.42 8.16
CA ILE A 174 -13.78 11.68 6.78
C ILE A 174 -13.13 10.71 5.81
N GLU A 175 -11.84 10.42 5.96
CA GLU A 175 -11.14 9.44 5.12
C GLU A 175 -11.70 8.02 5.29
N ARG A 176 -11.99 7.58 6.52
CA ARG A 176 -12.64 6.29 6.80
C ARG A 176 -14.06 6.22 6.23
N GLU A 177 -14.86 7.27 6.36
CA GLU A 177 -16.21 7.37 5.79
C GLU A 177 -16.15 7.24 4.25
N ARG A 178 -15.18 7.89 3.61
CA ARG A 178 -14.94 7.77 2.16
C ARG A 178 -14.48 6.38 1.75
N GLN A 179 -13.54 5.77 2.47
CA GLN A 179 -13.08 4.41 2.20
C GLN A 179 -14.21 3.38 2.34
N ALA A 180 -15.07 3.55 3.36
CA ALA A 180 -16.26 2.73 3.55
C ALA A 180 -17.29 2.93 2.42
N GLY A 181 -17.51 4.17 1.98
CA GLY A 181 -18.37 4.49 0.83
C GLY A 181 -17.84 3.92 -0.50
N GLN A 182 -16.53 4.00 -0.73
CA GLN A 182 -15.88 3.50 -1.94
C GLN A 182 -15.90 1.96 -2.01
N ALA A 183 -15.75 1.28 -0.87
CA ALA A 183 -15.93 -0.18 -0.76
C ALA A 183 -17.39 -0.62 -0.99
N GLY A 184 -18.38 0.20 -0.62
CA GLY A 184 -19.80 -0.07 -0.89
C GLY A 184 -20.19 0.01 -2.36
N THR A 185 -19.49 0.81 -3.18
CA THR A 185 -19.72 0.93 -4.62
C THR A 185 -19.12 -0.18 -5.48
N ILE A 186 -18.16 -0.96 -4.95
CA ILE A 186 -17.51 -2.06 -5.68
C ILE A 186 -18.12 -3.39 -5.22
N MET A 187 -19.41 -3.59 -5.47
CA MET A 187 -20.04 -4.92 -5.42
C MET A 187 -19.82 -5.60 -6.78
N PRO A 188 -19.14 -6.76 -6.86
CA PRO A 188 -19.00 -7.47 -8.13
C PRO A 188 -20.36 -7.99 -8.57
N ARG A 189 -20.80 -7.62 -9.78
CA ARG A 189 -21.94 -8.25 -10.46
C ARG A 189 -21.66 -9.74 -10.62
N LEU A 190 -22.18 -10.55 -9.69
CA LEU A 190 -22.30 -11.99 -9.84
C LEU A 190 -23.15 -12.26 -11.09
N HIS A 191 -22.50 -12.71 -12.16
CA HIS A 191 -23.18 -13.26 -13.32
C HIS A 191 -23.64 -14.68 -12.96
N SER A 192 -24.95 -14.93 -13.11
CA SER A 192 -25.56 -16.26 -13.07
C SER A 192 -25.30 -17.02 -14.36
#